data_AF-A0A6C0BK87-F1
#
_entry.id   AF-A0A6C0BK87-F1
#
_cell.length_a   1.000
_cell.length_b   1.000
_cell.length_c   1.000
_cell.angle_alpha   90.00
_cell.angle_beta   90.00
_cell.angle_gamma   90.00
#
_symmetry.space_group_name_H-M   'P 1'
#
loop_
_entity.id
_entity.type
_entity.pdbx_description
1 polymer ?
#
loop_
_entity_poly.entity_id
_entity_poly.type
_entity_poly.pdbx_seq_one_letter_code
_entity_poly.pdbx_strand_id
1 'polypeptide(L)'
;MSLGPRGPRGIEGSQGRDGIPFNPVMNSLADDVAIVTDSTDPLPGEPGKYYRSFKSVSEALDVPSIQHIIIHRTQDDVVATINRSVTMTGIGTPITLRIGNINSGFNVKFKGLSLEFMNSSINSSVEFRDCNVTISDHVYITSAPMVSFHRCNVTISWSLTCRDTRVDIQSSKITVLNGVPIALTRTTHISFNNEYICQDPQAVQLVTIDVNGGNKVSISNALVRLLPTVSLFIALPLRDTASKASGTCITVLCDNPNLIVEGTVEAVSVNGKYSGSTYHKSNWNAYPIRTITSSTTLSPTDRTVIVNGSNINITIPDLVEGREYVFQVSSGTNRTITLANTGQVITLDGSASGYRLIIIGGVLKQLA
;
A
#
# COMPACT_ATOMS: atom_id res chain seq x y z
N MET A 1 -43.04 -22.41 -21.37
CA MET A 1 -42.19 -21.58 -22.26
C MET A 1 -42.22 -22.23 -23.64
N SER A 2 -42.96 -21.65 -24.58
CA SER A 2 -43.14 -22.18 -25.93
C SER A 2 -41.94 -21.82 -26.81
N LEU A 3 -41.24 -22.81 -27.33
CA LEU A 3 -40.24 -22.62 -28.40
C LEU A 3 -40.96 -22.06 -29.64
N GLY A 4 -40.44 -20.97 -30.20
CA GLY A 4 -40.98 -20.32 -31.41
C GLY A 4 -40.91 -21.22 -32.65
N PRO A 5 -41.60 -20.83 -33.75
CA PRO A 5 -41.76 -21.68 -34.91
C PRO A 5 -40.43 -21.97 -35.59
N ARG A 6 -40.16 -23.25 -35.84
CA ARG A 6 -39.03 -23.71 -36.66
C ARG A 6 -39.15 -23.08 -38.05
N GLY A 7 -38.05 -22.48 -38.53
CA GLY A 7 -37.96 -21.89 -39.87
C GLY A 7 -38.26 -22.90 -40.99
N PRO A 8 -38.51 -22.42 -42.22
CA PRO A 8 -39.02 -23.25 -43.31
C PRO A 8 -38.07 -24.41 -43.61
N ARG A 9 -38.61 -25.63 -43.64
CA ARG A 9 -37.89 -26.83 -44.09
C ARG A 9 -37.58 -26.67 -45.57
N GLY A 10 -36.32 -26.87 -45.95
CA GLY A 10 -35.92 -27.01 -47.34
C GLY A 10 -36.63 -28.18 -48.01
N ILE A 11 -36.68 -28.14 -49.34
CA ILE A 11 -37.35 -29.12 -50.20
C ILE A 11 -36.79 -30.53 -49.91
N GLU A 12 -37.66 -31.52 -49.75
CA GLU A 12 -37.28 -32.92 -49.50
C GLU A 12 -36.43 -33.47 -50.65
N GLY A 13 -35.12 -33.62 -50.41
CA GLY A 13 -34.21 -34.36 -51.28
C GLY A 13 -34.29 -35.86 -50.98
N SER A 14 -34.49 -36.68 -52.02
CA SER A 14 -34.78 -38.12 -51.95
C SER A 14 -33.60 -39.05 -51.58
N GLN A 15 -32.53 -38.54 -50.94
CA GLN A 15 -31.38 -39.33 -50.47
C GLN A 15 -30.67 -38.63 -49.29
N GLY A 16 -31.41 -38.06 -48.34
CA GLY A 16 -30.81 -37.50 -47.12
C GLY A 16 -30.27 -38.61 -46.22
N ARG A 17 -29.01 -39.01 -46.37
CA ARG A 17 -28.27 -39.62 -45.25
C ARG A 17 -28.44 -38.68 -44.07
N ASP A 18 -28.83 -39.21 -42.91
CA ASP A 18 -28.76 -38.46 -41.65
C ASP A 18 -27.38 -37.80 -41.60
N GLY A 19 -27.36 -36.46 -41.53
CA GLY A 19 -26.12 -35.73 -41.45
C GLY A 19 -25.28 -36.32 -40.32
N ILE A 20 -24.01 -36.59 -40.60
CA ILE A 20 -23.06 -37.07 -39.58
C ILE A 20 -23.27 -36.18 -38.35
N PRO A 21 -23.55 -36.74 -37.15
CA PRO A 21 -23.73 -35.91 -35.96
C PRO A 21 -22.48 -35.06 -35.79
N PHE A 22 -22.59 -33.77 -36.13
CA PHE A 22 -21.52 -32.83 -35.92
C PHE A 22 -21.52 -32.54 -34.43
N ASN A 23 -20.77 -33.35 -33.69
CA ASN A 23 -20.50 -33.17 -32.29
C ASN A 23 -19.06 -32.63 -32.21
N PRO A 24 -18.86 -31.31 -32.39
CA PRO A 24 -17.51 -30.75 -32.31
C PRO A 24 -16.98 -31.08 -30.92
N VAL A 25 -15.81 -31.72 -30.86
CA VAL A 25 -15.07 -31.87 -29.62
C VAL A 25 -14.66 -30.46 -29.21
N MET A 26 -15.46 -29.82 -28.37
CA MET A 26 -15.19 -28.52 -27.80
C MET A 26 -14.09 -28.72 -26.76
N ASN A 27 -12.83 -28.65 -27.20
CA ASN A 27 -11.70 -28.58 -26.28
C ASN A 27 -11.83 -27.29 -25.46
N SER A 28 -11.73 -27.41 -24.14
CA SER A 28 -11.53 -26.26 -23.26
C SER A 28 -10.27 -25.53 -23.74
N LEU A 29 -10.40 -24.22 -24.00
CA LEU A 29 -9.28 -23.39 -24.47
C LEU A 29 -8.43 -22.86 -23.30
N ALA A 30 -8.87 -22.99 -22.05
CA ALA A 30 -8.16 -22.55 -20.84
C ALA A 30 -8.49 -23.46 -19.64
N ASP A 31 -7.73 -24.55 -19.49
CA ASP A 31 -7.84 -25.47 -18.34
C ASP A 31 -7.17 -24.95 -17.06
N ASP A 32 -6.60 -23.75 -17.13
CA ASP A 32 -5.82 -23.10 -16.11
C ASP A 32 -6.57 -21.99 -15.34
N VAL A 33 -7.85 -21.74 -15.68
CA VAL A 33 -8.67 -20.71 -15.02
C VAL A 33 -9.79 -21.34 -14.19
N ALA A 34 -9.86 -20.96 -12.92
CA ALA A 34 -10.97 -21.22 -12.01
C ALA A 34 -11.84 -19.98 -11.81
N ILE A 35 -13.14 -20.19 -11.66
CA ILE A 35 -14.03 -19.24 -10.98
C ILE A 35 -14.58 -19.89 -9.71
N VAL A 36 -14.52 -19.16 -8.60
CA VAL A 36 -15.11 -19.59 -7.33
C VAL A 36 -16.35 -18.75 -7.08
N THR A 37 -17.49 -19.39 -6.88
CA THR A 37 -18.79 -18.74 -6.69
C THR A 37 -19.61 -19.41 -5.59
N ASP A 38 -20.60 -18.72 -5.03
CA ASP A 38 -21.47 -19.28 -3.99
C ASP A 38 -22.50 -20.30 -4.50
N SER A 39 -22.61 -20.49 -5.81
CA SER A 39 -23.59 -21.40 -6.41
C SER A 39 -23.30 -22.85 -6.03
N THR A 40 -24.27 -23.50 -5.39
CA THR A 40 -24.29 -24.95 -5.18
C THR A 40 -24.69 -25.73 -6.42
N ASP A 41 -25.38 -25.07 -7.36
CA ASP A 41 -25.84 -25.68 -8.59
C ASP A 41 -24.67 -25.81 -9.56
N PRO A 42 -24.48 -26.98 -10.20
CA PRO A 42 -23.60 -27.06 -11.36
C PRO A 42 -24.15 -26.08 -12.38
N LEU A 43 -23.48 -24.94 -12.53
CA LEU A 43 -23.76 -24.02 -13.63
C LEU A 43 -23.76 -24.88 -14.89
N PRO A 44 -24.84 -24.89 -15.69
CA PRO A 44 -24.98 -25.83 -16.79
C PRO A 44 -23.70 -25.81 -17.62
N GLY A 45 -23.18 -27.00 -17.95
CA GLY A 45 -22.01 -27.15 -18.79
C GLY A 45 -22.31 -26.61 -20.18
N GLU A 46 -22.23 -25.29 -20.33
CA GLU A 46 -22.42 -24.64 -21.60
C GLU A 46 -21.18 -24.92 -22.46
N PRO A 47 -21.36 -25.46 -23.66
CA PRO A 47 -20.27 -25.58 -24.62
C PRO A 47 -19.61 -24.20 -24.82
N GLY A 48 -18.30 -24.11 -24.58
CA GLY A 48 -17.54 -22.87 -24.72
C GLY A 48 -17.23 -22.11 -23.42
N LYS A 49 -17.46 -22.70 -22.24
CA LYS A 49 -16.95 -22.12 -20.98
C LYS A 49 -15.41 -22.20 -20.90
N TYR A 50 -14.78 -21.05 -20.71
CA TYR A 50 -13.31 -20.86 -20.64
C TYR A 50 -12.75 -20.97 -19.21
N TYR A 51 -13.49 -21.57 -18.29
CA TYR A 51 -13.11 -21.66 -16.87
C TYR A 51 -13.78 -22.84 -16.19
N ARG A 52 -13.19 -23.31 -15.09
CA ARG A 52 -13.71 -24.35 -14.22
C ARG A 52 -14.35 -23.73 -12.98
N SER A 53 -15.56 -24.16 -12.61
CA SER A 53 -16.27 -23.61 -11.44
C SER A 53 -16.00 -24.42 -10.18
N PHE A 54 -15.76 -23.73 -9.07
CA PHE A 54 -15.52 -24.31 -7.74
C PHE A 54 -16.38 -23.62 -6.69
N LYS A 55 -16.60 -24.32 -5.57
CA LYS A 55 -17.37 -23.80 -4.43
C LYS A 55 -16.48 -23.10 -3.41
N SER A 56 -15.19 -23.43 -3.38
CA SER A 56 -14.20 -22.78 -2.52
C SER A 56 -12.88 -22.54 -3.24
N VAL A 57 -12.10 -21.60 -2.71
CA VAL A 57 -10.73 -21.36 -3.17
C VAL A 57 -9.85 -22.59 -2.94
N SER A 58 -10.08 -23.32 -1.84
CA SER A 58 -9.34 -24.55 -1.52
C SER A 58 -9.56 -25.64 -2.58
N GLU A 59 -10.81 -25.88 -3.01
CA GLU A 59 -11.09 -26.83 -4.10
C GLU A 59 -10.40 -26.43 -5.42
N ALA A 60 -10.37 -25.13 -5.75
CA ALA A 60 -9.68 -24.63 -6.93
C ALA A 60 -8.14 -24.77 -6.81
N LEU A 61 -7.60 -24.66 -5.59
CA LEU A 61 -6.18 -24.88 -5.31
C LEU A 61 -5.78 -26.35 -5.43
N ASP A 62 -6.67 -27.29 -5.13
CA ASP A 62 -6.41 -28.74 -5.22
C ASP A 62 -6.25 -29.23 -6.67
N VAL A 63 -6.68 -28.44 -7.66
CA VAL A 63 -6.51 -28.75 -9.08
C VAL A 63 -5.18 -28.17 -9.60
N PRO A 64 -4.16 -29.00 -9.91
CA PRO A 64 -2.81 -28.50 -10.23
C PRO A 64 -2.73 -27.72 -11.54
N SER A 65 -3.65 -27.96 -12.48
CA SER A 65 -3.66 -27.27 -13.78
C SER A 65 -4.02 -25.79 -13.68
N ILE A 66 -4.72 -25.39 -12.62
CA ILE A 66 -5.28 -24.05 -12.47
C ILE A 66 -4.19 -23.08 -12.08
N GLN A 67 -3.92 -22.02 -12.84
CA GLN A 67 -2.93 -20.99 -12.48
C GLN A 67 -3.59 -19.68 -12.05
N HIS A 68 -4.85 -19.49 -12.43
CA HIS A 68 -5.62 -18.28 -12.19
C HIS A 68 -6.93 -18.62 -11.50
N ILE A 69 -7.19 -18.01 -10.35
CA ILE A 69 -8.44 -18.18 -9.60
C ILE A 69 -9.14 -16.83 -9.53
N ILE A 70 -10.31 -16.75 -10.15
CA ILE A 70 -11.22 -15.61 -10.05
C ILE A 70 -12.19 -15.90 -8.92
N ILE A 71 -12.26 -15.01 -7.93
CA ILE A 71 -13.12 -15.18 -6.77
C ILE A 71 -14.28 -14.19 -6.88
N HIS A 72 -15.48 -14.71 -7.09
CA HIS A 72 -16.71 -13.97 -7.20
C HIS A 72 -17.74 -14.57 -6.25
N ARG A 73 -17.58 -14.23 -4.97
CA ARG A 73 -18.38 -14.75 -3.86
C ARG A 73 -18.93 -13.61 -3.01
N THR A 74 -19.88 -13.96 -2.16
CA THR A 74 -20.52 -13.08 -1.17
C THR A 74 -20.20 -13.50 0.26
N GLN A 75 -19.56 -14.66 0.45
CA GLN A 75 -19.16 -15.20 1.74
C GLN A 75 -17.64 -15.25 1.88
N ASP A 76 -17.16 -15.06 3.10
CA ASP A 76 -15.75 -15.26 3.45
C ASP A 76 -15.31 -16.69 3.17
N ASP A 77 -14.02 -16.88 2.88
CA ASP A 77 -13.42 -18.18 2.60
C ASP A 77 -12.12 -18.35 3.39
N VAL A 78 -11.73 -19.60 3.62
CA VAL A 78 -10.54 -19.95 4.40
C VAL A 78 -9.65 -20.88 3.58
N VAL A 79 -8.40 -20.47 3.43
CA VAL A 79 -7.35 -21.27 2.79
C VAL A 79 -6.27 -21.53 3.83
N ALA A 80 -6.23 -22.77 4.31
CA ALA A 80 -5.28 -23.16 5.35
C ALA A 80 -3.82 -23.07 4.87
N THR A 81 -3.54 -23.46 3.62
CA THR A 81 -2.19 -23.42 3.06
C THR A 81 -2.20 -23.27 1.55
N ILE A 82 -1.28 -22.45 1.01
CA ILE A 82 -0.99 -22.36 -0.42
C ILE A 82 0.34 -23.04 -0.70
N ASN A 83 0.30 -24.09 -1.52
CA ASN A 83 1.42 -24.98 -1.86
C ASN A 83 1.79 -24.96 -3.35
N ARG A 84 1.51 -23.84 -4.03
CA ARG A 84 1.79 -23.69 -5.46
C ARG A 84 1.78 -22.22 -5.88
N SER A 85 2.39 -21.96 -7.03
CA SER A 85 2.28 -20.66 -7.68
C SER A 85 0.87 -20.48 -8.24
N VAL A 86 0.25 -19.33 -7.96
CA VAL A 86 -1.13 -19.04 -8.35
C VAL A 86 -1.39 -17.55 -8.32
N THR A 87 -2.26 -17.07 -9.21
CA THR A 87 -2.81 -15.71 -9.16
C THR A 87 -4.27 -15.77 -8.74
N MET A 88 -4.63 -15.08 -7.66
CA MET A 88 -6.01 -14.95 -7.19
C MET A 88 -6.49 -13.52 -7.41
N THR A 89 -7.67 -13.37 -8.01
CA THR A 89 -8.27 -12.07 -8.31
C THR A 89 -9.68 -12.00 -7.77
N GLY A 90 -9.96 -10.99 -6.94
CA GLY A 90 -11.30 -10.70 -6.45
C GLY A 90 -12.09 -9.87 -7.46
N ILE A 91 -13.36 -10.21 -7.64
CA ILE A 91 -14.32 -9.42 -8.43
C ILE A 91 -15.59 -9.25 -7.61
N GLY A 92 -16.12 -8.02 -7.54
CA GLY A 92 -17.35 -7.72 -6.83
C GLY A 92 -17.12 -7.20 -5.40
N THR A 93 -18.06 -7.49 -4.50
CA THR A 93 -18.01 -7.05 -3.11
C THR A 93 -16.77 -7.58 -2.38
N PRO A 94 -16.14 -6.79 -1.49
CA PRO A 94 -14.95 -7.21 -0.78
C PRO A 94 -15.28 -8.33 0.20
N ILE A 95 -15.02 -9.57 -0.21
CA ILE A 95 -14.99 -10.73 0.70
C ILE A 95 -13.62 -10.81 1.38
N THR A 96 -13.58 -11.34 2.60
CA THR A 96 -12.33 -11.61 3.29
C THR A 96 -11.89 -13.05 3.04
N LEU A 97 -10.73 -13.21 2.41
CA LEU A 97 -10.08 -14.49 2.27
C LEU A 97 -9.05 -14.65 3.39
N ARG A 98 -9.31 -15.56 4.32
CA ARG A 98 -8.41 -15.89 5.44
C ARG A 98 -7.34 -16.86 4.99
N ILE A 99 -6.08 -16.45 5.03
CA ILE A 99 -4.94 -17.26 4.62
C ILE A 99 -4.15 -17.70 5.85
N GLY A 100 -3.99 -19.03 5.99
CA GLY A 100 -3.10 -19.63 6.99
C GLY A 100 -1.64 -19.49 6.59
N ASN A 101 -1.12 -20.43 5.80
CA ASN A 101 0.30 -20.47 5.41
C ASN A 101 0.52 -20.34 3.89
N ILE A 102 1.69 -19.84 3.51
CA ILE A 102 2.18 -19.90 2.12
C ILE A 102 3.56 -20.57 2.17
N ASN A 103 3.61 -21.83 1.74
CA ASN A 103 4.83 -22.64 1.79
C ASN A 103 5.88 -22.16 0.78
N SER A 104 7.11 -22.64 0.88
CA SER A 104 8.26 -22.12 0.14
C SER A 104 8.30 -22.55 -1.33
N GLY A 105 8.99 -21.75 -2.15
CA GLY A 105 9.29 -22.07 -3.56
C GLY A 105 8.22 -21.66 -4.57
N PHE A 106 7.24 -20.86 -4.16
CA PHE A 106 6.11 -20.44 -5.00
C PHE A 106 6.09 -18.94 -5.26
N ASN A 107 5.34 -18.56 -6.30
CA ASN A 107 5.00 -17.18 -6.63
C ASN A 107 3.49 -17.01 -6.55
N VAL A 108 3.03 -16.34 -5.50
CA VAL A 108 1.61 -16.13 -5.22
C VAL A 108 1.26 -14.67 -5.45
N LYS A 109 0.19 -14.42 -6.19
CA LYS A 109 -0.27 -13.06 -6.49
C LYS A 109 -1.72 -12.88 -6.07
N PHE A 110 -2.00 -11.82 -5.35
CA PHE A 110 -3.34 -11.42 -4.97
C PHE A 110 -3.68 -10.07 -5.60
N LYS A 111 -4.89 -9.96 -6.16
CA LYS A 111 -5.37 -8.74 -6.80
C LYS A 111 -6.80 -8.41 -6.40
N GLY A 112 -7.06 -7.19 -5.94
CA GLY A 112 -8.44 -6.73 -5.70
C GLY A 112 -9.19 -7.52 -4.63
N LEU A 113 -8.49 -8.03 -3.62
CA LEU A 113 -9.03 -8.88 -2.56
C LEU A 113 -8.91 -8.21 -1.19
N SER A 114 -9.83 -8.54 -0.28
CA SER A 114 -9.58 -8.37 1.16
C SER A 114 -9.01 -9.69 1.70
N LEU A 115 -7.88 -9.59 2.38
CA LEU A 115 -7.10 -10.73 2.88
C LEU A 115 -6.91 -10.56 4.37
N GLU A 116 -7.04 -11.65 5.10
CA GLU A 116 -6.73 -11.69 6.53
C GLU A 116 -5.70 -12.78 6.80
N PHE A 117 -4.60 -12.40 7.45
CA PHE A 117 -3.58 -13.32 7.92
C PHE A 117 -3.64 -13.41 9.45
N MET A 118 -3.71 -14.63 9.96
CA MET A 118 -3.75 -14.96 11.38
C MET A 118 -2.73 -16.06 11.65
N ASN A 119 -1.71 -15.75 12.44
CA ASN A 119 -0.65 -16.69 12.83
C ASN A 119 -0.06 -17.43 11.60
N SER A 120 0.45 -16.66 10.65
CA SER A 120 0.80 -17.13 9.30
C SER A 120 2.30 -17.17 9.07
N SER A 121 2.78 -18.21 8.39
CA SER A 121 4.12 -18.26 7.82
C SER A 121 4.07 -18.11 6.30
N ILE A 122 4.86 -17.16 5.77
CA ILE A 122 5.01 -16.91 4.33
C ILE A 122 6.48 -17.11 3.96
N ASN A 123 6.76 -18.17 3.19
CA ASN A 123 8.12 -18.52 2.78
C ASN A 123 8.32 -18.47 1.26
N SER A 124 7.42 -17.77 0.57
CA SER A 124 7.34 -17.67 -0.89
C SER A 124 7.31 -16.24 -1.38
N SER A 125 7.53 -16.05 -2.67
CA SER A 125 7.35 -14.72 -3.26
C SER A 125 5.88 -14.37 -3.30
N VAL A 126 5.50 -13.22 -2.74
CA VAL A 126 4.10 -12.76 -2.69
C VAL A 126 3.95 -11.35 -3.23
N GLU A 127 2.99 -11.15 -4.14
CA GLU A 127 2.59 -9.84 -4.66
C GLU A 127 1.14 -9.55 -4.25
N PHE A 128 0.94 -8.47 -3.50
CA PHE A 128 -0.37 -7.90 -3.22
C PHE A 128 -0.56 -6.64 -4.06
N ARG A 129 -1.66 -6.56 -4.79
CA ARG A 129 -1.96 -5.41 -5.65
C ARG A 129 -3.42 -5.02 -5.51
N ASP A 130 -3.66 -3.74 -5.22
CA ASP A 130 -5.02 -3.21 -5.02
C ASP A 130 -5.80 -4.02 -3.95
N CYS A 131 -5.10 -4.51 -2.92
CA CYS A 131 -5.64 -5.37 -1.87
C CYS A 131 -5.86 -4.62 -0.56
N ASN A 132 -6.86 -5.06 0.21
CA ASN A 132 -6.93 -4.77 1.65
C ASN A 132 -6.29 -5.95 2.39
N VAL A 133 -5.24 -5.72 3.16
CA VAL A 133 -4.54 -6.78 3.89
C VAL A 133 -4.63 -6.50 5.38
N THR A 134 -5.25 -7.41 6.12
CA THR A 134 -5.33 -7.34 7.57
C THR A 134 -4.41 -8.40 8.17
N ILE A 135 -3.53 -7.97 9.06
CA ILE A 135 -2.64 -8.80 9.86
C ILE A 135 -3.16 -8.75 11.29
N SER A 136 -4.00 -9.73 11.64
CA SER A 136 -4.73 -9.75 12.91
C SER A 136 -3.90 -10.35 14.06
N ASP A 137 -2.86 -11.12 13.75
CA ASP A 137 -1.93 -11.76 14.70
C ASP A 137 -0.50 -11.74 14.12
N HIS A 138 0.44 -12.48 14.71
CA HIS A 138 1.82 -12.57 14.23
C HIS A 138 1.90 -13.17 12.83
N VAL A 139 2.54 -12.46 11.90
CA VAL A 139 2.84 -12.97 10.56
C VAL A 139 4.35 -12.96 10.34
N TYR A 140 4.89 -14.13 10.02
CA TYR A 140 6.31 -14.35 9.78
C TYR A 140 6.55 -14.57 8.29
N ILE A 141 7.27 -13.64 7.67
CA ILE A 141 7.75 -13.74 6.30
C ILE A 141 9.23 -14.06 6.36
N THR A 142 9.61 -15.30 6.04
CA THR A 142 11.00 -15.75 6.19
C THR A 142 11.54 -16.41 4.95
N SER A 143 12.75 -16.03 4.53
CA SER A 143 13.42 -16.59 3.34
C SER A 143 12.58 -16.48 2.05
N ALA A 144 11.60 -15.58 2.02
CA ALA A 144 10.83 -15.28 0.83
C ALA A 144 11.71 -14.44 -0.10
N PRO A 145 11.85 -14.78 -1.40
CA PRO A 145 12.68 -13.97 -2.29
C PRO A 145 12.19 -12.52 -2.38
N MET A 146 10.87 -12.31 -2.37
CA MET A 146 10.27 -10.98 -2.43
C MET A 146 8.85 -10.96 -1.88
N VAL A 147 8.51 -9.96 -1.08
CA VAL A 147 7.13 -9.62 -0.75
C VAL A 147 6.86 -8.18 -1.16
N SER A 148 5.75 -7.97 -1.86
CA SER A 148 5.44 -6.67 -2.46
C SER A 148 3.99 -6.24 -2.22
N PHE A 149 3.80 -4.97 -1.90
CA PHE A 149 2.51 -4.32 -1.70
C PHE A 149 2.40 -3.12 -2.64
N HIS A 150 1.46 -3.14 -3.56
CA HIS A 150 1.25 -2.07 -4.53
C HIS A 150 -0.19 -1.56 -4.46
N ARG A 151 -0.36 -0.28 -4.08
CA ARG A 151 -1.69 0.34 -3.89
C ARG A 151 -2.59 -0.43 -2.94
N CYS A 152 -1.99 -0.97 -1.88
CA CYS A 152 -2.71 -1.73 -0.87
C CYS A 152 -3.10 -0.85 0.32
N ASN A 153 -4.13 -1.28 1.05
CA ASN A 153 -4.41 -0.82 2.40
C ASN A 153 -4.07 -1.95 3.37
N VAL A 154 -3.03 -1.78 4.17
CA VAL A 154 -2.50 -2.80 5.08
C VAL A 154 -2.79 -2.37 6.52
N THR A 155 -3.53 -3.18 7.27
CA THR A 155 -3.77 -2.97 8.70
C THR A 155 -3.01 -4.01 9.50
N ILE A 156 -2.17 -3.58 10.44
CA ILE A 156 -1.35 -4.44 11.30
C ILE A 156 -1.81 -4.25 12.73
N SER A 157 -2.48 -5.27 13.27
CA SER A 157 -3.00 -5.27 14.64
C SER A 157 -1.99 -5.78 15.66
N TRP A 158 -1.01 -6.59 15.23
CA TRP A 158 -0.05 -7.22 16.11
C TRP A 158 1.40 -7.12 15.63
N SER A 159 1.88 -8.02 14.76
CA SER A 159 3.23 -7.90 14.21
C SER A 159 3.38 -8.52 12.82
N LEU A 160 4.13 -7.82 11.97
CA LEU A 160 4.65 -8.34 10.70
C LEU A 160 6.17 -8.43 10.79
N THR A 161 6.71 -9.65 10.80
CA THR A 161 8.15 -9.87 10.83
C THR A 161 8.63 -10.35 9.47
N CYS A 162 9.52 -9.59 8.83
CA CYS A 162 10.17 -9.98 7.58
C CYS A 162 11.65 -10.26 7.83
N ARG A 163 12.09 -11.48 7.51
CA ARG A 163 13.46 -11.94 7.69
C ARG A 163 14.02 -12.50 6.39
N ASP A 164 15.26 -12.13 6.06
CA ASP A 164 15.98 -12.66 4.88
C ASP A 164 15.18 -12.52 3.59
N THR A 165 14.46 -11.41 3.46
CA THR A 165 13.47 -11.18 2.39
C THR A 165 13.74 -9.83 1.72
N ARG A 166 13.26 -9.63 0.49
CA ARG A 166 13.12 -8.28 -0.09
C ARG A 166 11.69 -7.80 0.09
N VAL A 167 11.49 -6.62 0.66
CA VAL A 167 10.17 -6.01 0.87
C VAL A 167 10.05 -4.76 -0.01
N ASP A 168 9.05 -4.72 -0.88
CA ASP A 168 8.71 -3.57 -1.73
C ASP A 168 7.31 -3.05 -1.38
N ILE A 169 7.19 -1.76 -1.05
CA ILE A 169 5.91 -1.14 -0.70
C ILE A 169 5.77 0.12 -1.53
N GLN A 170 4.69 0.23 -2.31
CA GLN A 170 4.50 1.36 -3.21
C GLN A 170 3.07 1.86 -3.20
N SER A 171 2.91 3.18 -3.10
CA SER A 171 1.60 3.87 -3.18
C SER A 171 0.54 3.27 -2.25
N SER A 172 0.97 2.73 -1.11
CA SER A 172 0.14 1.97 -0.19
C SER A 172 -0.07 2.72 1.12
N LYS A 173 -1.18 2.40 1.78
CA LYS A 173 -1.49 2.87 3.13
C LYS A 173 -1.22 1.76 4.13
N ILE A 174 -0.43 2.02 5.17
CA ILE A 174 -0.06 1.06 6.21
C ILE A 174 -0.51 1.62 7.55
N THR A 175 -1.49 0.99 8.18
CA THR A 175 -2.01 1.38 9.50
C THR A 175 -1.58 0.36 10.54
N VAL A 176 -1.04 0.85 11.63
CA VAL A 176 -0.46 0.09 12.75
C VAL A 176 -1.28 0.39 13.97
N LEU A 177 -1.91 -0.63 14.56
CA LEU A 177 -2.81 -0.45 15.70
C LEU A 177 -2.08 -0.63 17.03
N ASN A 178 -1.24 -1.66 17.17
CA ASN A 178 -0.52 -1.97 18.42
C ASN A 178 0.93 -2.38 18.14
N GLY A 179 1.88 -1.96 18.99
CA GLY A 179 3.24 -2.47 19.08
C GLY A 179 4.21 -2.02 17.98
N VAL A 180 5.33 -2.75 17.87
CA VAL A 180 6.34 -2.60 16.80
C VAL A 180 5.81 -3.28 15.54
N PRO A 181 5.41 -2.54 14.50
CA PRO A 181 4.54 -3.08 13.46
C PRO A 181 5.23 -3.88 12.39
N ILE A 182 6.45 -3.49 12.03
CA ILE A 182 7.21 -4.12 10.96
C ILE A 182 8.64 -4.31 11.44
N ALA A 183 8.96 -5.54 11.84
CA ALA A 183 10.31 -5.95 12.16
C ALA A 183 10.98 -6.43 10.88
N LEU A 184 11.96 -5.66 10.37
CA LEU A 184 12.73 -6.01 9.18
C LEU A 184 14.12 -6.47 9.61
N THR A 185 14.40 -7.77 9.51
CA THR A 185 15.71 -8.35 9.87
C THR A 185 16.41 -8.88 8.64
N ARG A 186 17.66 -8.46 8.40
CA ARG A 186 18.46 -8.89 7.24
C ARG A 186 17.70 -8.78 5.90
N THR A 187 16.98 -7.68 5.74
CA THR A 187 15.99 -7.49 4.68
C THR A 187 16.34 -6.27 3.83
N THR A 188 16.22 -6.39 2.51
CA THR A 188 16.26 -5.21 1.62
C THR A 188 14.87 -4.60 1.54
N HIS A 189 14.76 -3.30 1.82
CA HIS A 189 13.47 -2.60 1.89
C HIS A 189 13.43 -1.43 0.93
N ILE A 190 12.41 -1.39 0.07
CA ILE A 190 12.11 -0.26 -0.81
C ILE A 190 10.68 0.19 -0.49
N SER A 191 10.52 1.48 -0.24
CA SER A 191 9.25 2.11 0.09
C SER A 191 9.13 3.45 -0.62
N PHE A 192 8.06 3.63 -1.42
CA PHE A 192 7.84 4.85 -2.19
C PHE A 192 6.38 5.32 -2.19
N ASN A 193 6.16 6.61 -1.96
CA ASN A 193 4.83 7.26 -2.00
C ASN A 193 3.81 6.60 -1.06
N ASN A 194 4.23 6.14 0.12
CA ASN A 194 3.36 5.44 1.06
C ASN A 194 2.85 6.36 2.16
N GLU A 195 1.67 6.07 2.70
CA GLU A 195 1.15 6.67 3.94
C GLU A 195 1.23 5.63 5.06
N TYR A 196 1.94 5.95 6.14
CA TYR A 196 2.01 5.15 7.35
C TYR A 196 1.20 5.85 8.45
N ILE A 197 0.37 5.11 9.17
CA ILE A 197 -0.42 5.62 10.30
C ILE A 197 -0.09 4.76 11.52
N CYS A 198 0.46 5.38 12.55
CA CYS A 198 0.72 4.74 13.84
C CYS A 198 -0.35 5.14 14.84
N GLN A 199 -1.15 4.18 15.28
CA GLN A 199 -2.20 4.33 16.29
C GLN A 199 -1.80 3.75 17.66
N ASP A 200 -0.56 3.29 17.83
CA ASP A 200 -0.08 2.82 19.13
C ASP A 200 0.50 4.00 19.94
N PRO A 201 -0.07 4.33 21.11
CA PRO A 201 0.45 5.38 21.97
C PRO A 201 1.82 5.07 22.57
N GLN A 202 2.26 3.82 22.58
CA GLN A 202 3.56 3.34 23.06
C GLN A 202 4.55 3.04 21.93
N ALA A 203 4.14 3.14 20.66
CA ALA A 203 5.03 2.84 19.55
C ALA A 203 6.12 3.91 19.42
N VAL A 204 7.27 3.59 19.98
CA VAL A 204 8.52 4.36 19.85
C VAL A 204 9.13 4.21 18.44
N GLN A 205 8.73 3.17 17.70
CA GLN A 205 9.39 2.75 16.46
C GLN A 205 8.38 2.23 15.44
N LEU A 206 8.22 2.93 14.32
CA LEU A 206 7.37 2.46 13.22
C LEU A 206 8.09 1.43 12.34
N VAL A 207 9.42 1.53 12.21
CA VAL A 207 10.20 0.61 11.38
C VAL A 207 11.52 0.32 12.09
N THR A 208 11.64 -0.87 12.67
CA THR A 208 12.92 -1.38 13.14
C THR A 208 13.56 -2.13 11.99
N ILE A 209 14.63 -1.57 11.42
CA ILE A 209 15.43 -2.29 10.42
C ILE A 209 16.70 -2.77 11.10
N ASP A 210 16.75 -4.06 11.41
CA ASP A 210 17.99 -4.73 11.73
C ASP A 210 18.72 -5.06 10.43
N VAL A 211 19.63 -4.15 10.04
CA VAL A 211 20.43 -4.26 8.81
C VAL A 211 21.76 -4.97 9.09
N ASN A 212 21.70 -6.15 9.70
CA ASN A 212 22.85 -7.04 9.67
C ASN A 212 23.11 -7.48 8.20
N GLY A 213 24.33 -7.25 7.69
CA GLY A 213 24.83 -7.87 6.44
C GLY A 213 24.70 -7.10 5.11
N GLY A 214 24.79 -5.76 5.10
CA GLY A 214 24.91 -4.99 3.84
C GLY A 214 23.61 -4.80 3.04
N ASN A 215 22.47 -5.02 3.68
CA ASN A 215 21.15 -4.81 3.10
C ASN A 215 20.86 -3.32 2.83
N LYS A 216 20.06 -3.03 1.80
CA LYS A 216 19.73 -1.67 1.38
C LYS A 216 18.32 -1.29 1.84
N VAL A 217 18.20 -0.10 2.40
CA VAL A 217 16.91 0.51 2.72
C VAL A 217 16.76 1.76 1.89
N SER A 218 15.63 1.90 1.20
CA SER A 218 15.25 3.15 0.56
C SER A 218 13.80 3.50 0.86
N ILE A 219 13.60 4.67 1.46
CA ILE A 219 12.28 5.22 1.74
C ILE A 219 12.21 6.62 1.13
N SER A 220 11.22 6.86 0.29
CA SER A 220 11.08 8.09 -0.47
C SER A 220 9.61 8.54 -0.57
N ASN A 221 9.39 9.85 -0.43
CA ASN A 221 8.07 10.49 -0.45
C ASN A 221 7.05 9.82 0.47
N ALA A 222 7.49 9.35 1.65
CA ALA A 222 6.61 8.71 2.61
C ALA A 222 5.99 9.75 3.56
N LEU A 223 4.70 9.58 3.86
CA LEU A 223 4.00 10.32 4.90
C LEU A 223 3.82 9.41 6.12
N VAL A 224 4.19 9.88 7.32
CA VAL A 224 4.00 9.16 8.57
C VAL A 224 3.09 9.99 9.47
N ARG A 225 1.94 9.45 9.89
CA ARG A 225 1.03 10.07 10.85
C ARG A 225 1.14 9.35 12.18
N LEU A 226 1.40 10.10 13.25
CA LEU A 226 1.55 9.59 14.60
C LEU A 226 0.44 10.12 15.50
N LEU A 227 0.07 9.34 16.52
CA LEU A 227 -0.83 9.83 17.56
C LEU A 227 -0.20 10.98 18.36
N PRO A 228 -1.02 11.88 18.95
CA PRO A 228 -0.54 12.97 19.81
C PRO A 228 0.20 12.49 21.06
N THR A 229 0.08 11.22 21.43
CA THR A 229 0.75 10.63 22.60
C THR A 229 2.15 10.12 22.31
N VAL A 230 2.53 9.98 21.03
CA VAL A 230 3.86 9.48 20.64
C VAL A 230 4.90 10.54 20.99
N SER A 231 5.88 10.20 21.83
CA SER A 231 6.91 11.13 22.32
C SER A 231 8.28 10.96 21.64
N LEU A 232 8.52 9.81 21.00
CA LEU A 232 9.75 9.51 20.29
C LEU A 232 9.42 8.73 19.01
N PHE A 233 9.92 9.22 17.88
CA PHE A 233 9.88 8.53 16.60
C PHE A 233 11.31 8.29 16.13
N ILE A 234 11.64 7.01 15.94
CA ILE A 234 12.94 6.58 15.46
C ILE A 234 12.78 6.05 14.04
N ALA A 235 13.46 6.70 13.08
CA ALA A 235 13.66 6.15 11.74
C ALA A 235 15.15 5.79 11.61
N LEU A 236 15.51 4.62 12.15
CA LEU A 236 16.89 4.12 12.17
C LEU A 236 16.99 2.67 11.68
N PRO A 237 18.10 2.30 11.02
CA PRO A 237 18.67 0.98 11.19
C PRO A 237 19.28 0.86 12.59
N LEU A 238 19.02 -0.23 13.30
CA LEU A 238 19.66 -0.49 14.60
C LEU A 238 21.19 -0.55 14.44
N ARG A 239 21.88 -0.05 15.47
CA ARG A 239 23.35 0.03 15.62
C ARG A 239 24.02 -1.30 15.24
N ASP A 240 24.71 -1.35 14.10
CA ASP A 240 26.13 -1.69 13.97
C ASP A 240 26.53 -1.91 12.50
N THR A 241 27.67 -1.32 12.12
CA THR A 241 28.52 -1.64 10.95
C THR A 241 27.91 -1.65 9.52
N ALA A 242 28.42 -0.73 8.69
CA ALA A 242 28.42 -0.78 7.21
C ALA A 242 27.07 -0.81 6.46
N SER A 243 25.95 -0.45 7.10
CA SER A 243 24.66 -0.37 6.43
C SER A 243 24.51 0.92 5.60
N LYS A 244 24.16 0.77 4.32
CA LYS A 244 23.85 1.90 3.42
C LYS A 244 22.35 2.15 3.43
N ALA A 245 21.87 2.92 4.39
CA ALA A 245 20.49 3.40 4.42
C ALA A 245 20.35 4.66 3.57
N SER A 246 19.51 4.61 2.53
CA SER A 246 19.25 5.72 1.60
C SER A 246 17.81 6.22 1.73
N GLY A 247 17.54 7.04 2.74
CA GLY A 247 16.28 7.80 2.83
C GLY A 247 16.38 9.07 2.00
N THR A 248 15.44 9.33 1.08
CA THR A 248 15.47 10.58 0.28
C THR A 248 14.40 11.59 0.69
N CYS A 249 13.25 11.17 1.26
CA CYS A 249 12.24 12.08 1.82
C CYS A 249 11.20 11.35 2.70
N ILE A 250 11.07 11.69 3.98
CA ILE A 250 9.98 11.25 4.88
C ILE A 250 9.39 12.49 5.55
N THR A 251 8.06 12.63 5.55
CA THR A 251 7.33 13.67 6.26
C THR A 251 6.60 13.06 7.46
N VAL A 252 6.90 13.54 8.68
CA VAL A 252 6.26 13.06 9.91
C VAL A 252 5.26 14.09 10.40
N LEU A 253 4.01 13.68 10.58
CA LEU A 253 2.91 14.47 11.11
C LEU A 253 2.56 13.96 12.51
N CYS A 254 2.62 14.83 13.51
CA CYS A 254 2.26 14.50 14.89
C CYS A 254 1.77 15.74 15.60
N ASP A 255 0.70 15.60 16.40
CA ASP A 255 0.16 16.70 17.20
C ASP A 255 0.91 16.91 18.52
N ASN A 256 1.88 16.04 18.84
CA ASN A 256 2.72 16.21 20.02
C ASN A 256 3.80 17.27 19.75
N PRO A 257 3.76 18.44 20.41
CA PRO A 257 4.77 19.48 20.24
C PRO A 257 6.15 19.07 20.80
N ASN A 258 6.20 18.03 21.63
CA ASN A 258 7.42 17.53 22.27
C ASN A 258 7.98 16.28 21.58
N LEU A 259 7.45 15.88 20.41
CA LEU A 259 7.94 14.69 19.73
C LEU A 259 9.41 14.85 19.33
N ILE A 260 10.23 13.90 19.81
CA ILE A 260 11.62 13.76 19.39
C ILE A 260 11.66 12.88 18.14
N VAL A 261 12.32 13.35 17.10
CA VAL A 261 12.59 12.57 15.88
C VAL A 261 14.08 12.24 15.79
N GLU A 262 14.43 10.96 15.88
CA GLU A 262 15.80 10.45 15.77
C GLU A 262 16.03 9.70 14.44
N GLY A 263 17.18 9.93 13.81
CA GLY A 263 17.52 9.31 12.52
C GLY A 263 18.94 9.67 12.04
N THR A 264 19.62 8.71 11.44
CA THR A 264 20.92 8.85 10.76
C THR A 264 20.73 8.34 9.33
N VAL A 265 20.89 9.22 8.33
CA VAL A 265 20.79 8.83 6.91
C VAL A 265 22.12 9.17 6.24
N GLU A 266 22.86 8.17 5.77
CA GLU A 266 24.09 8.38 5.01
C GLU A 266 23.79 8.41 3.50
N ALA A 267 24.47 9.29 2.76
CA ALA A 267 24.33 9.33 1.31
C ALA A 267 24.88 8.06 0.66
N VAL A 268 24.19 7.54 -0.36
CA VAL A 268 24.78 6.58 -1.28
C VAL A 268 25.47 7.34 -2.40
N SER A 269 26.76 7.05 -2.61
CA SER A 269 27.52 7.53 -3.77
C SER A 269 26.85 7.04 -5.06
N VAL A 270 26.33 7.98 -5.87
CA VAL A 270 25.95 7.74 -7.28
C VAL A 270 27.14 8.16 -8.14
N ASN A 271 27.81 7.18 -8.76
CA ASN A 271 28.95 7.39 -9.67
C ASN A 271 30.07 8.28 -9.09
N GLY A 272 30.40 8.14 -7.80
CA GLY A 272 31.48 8.89 -7.15
C GLY A 272 31.15 10.36 -6.81
N LYS A 273 29.98 10.86 -7.22
CA LYS A 273 29.62 12.29 -7.07
C LYS A 273 29.20 12.70 -5.66
N TYR A 274 28.87 11.73 -4.81
CA TYR A 274 28.35 11.94 -3.44
C TYR A 274 29.07 11.07 -2.39
N SER A 275 30.27 10.58 -2.69
CA SER A 275 31.09 9.84 -1.71
C SER A 275 31.62 10.78 -0.64
N GLY A 276 31.36 10.48 0.63
CA GLY A 276 31.83 11.30 1.75
C GLY A 276 30.92 12.50 2.07
N SER A 277 29.74 12.59 1.43
CA SER A 277 28.73 13.59 1.77
C SER A 277 27.81 13.05 2.88
N THR A 278 27.93 13.57 4.10
CA THR A 278 26.87 13.49 5.09
C THR A 278 25.79 14.49 4.69
N TYR A 279 24.63 14.02 4.22
CA TYR A 279 23.48 14.91 4.25
C TYR A 279 23.11 15.09 5.72
N HIS A 280 23.12 16.34 6.17
CA HIS A 280 22.46 16.67 7.41
C HIS A 280 21.05 16.09 7.37
N LYS A 281 20.70 15.37 8.44
CA LYS A 281 19.33 15.04 8.87
C LYS A 281 18.37 15.95 8.12
N SER A 282 17.72 15.46 7.06
CA SER A 282 16.61 16.22 6.47
C SER A 282 15.76 16.62 7.65
N ASN A 283 15.50 17.91 7.81
CA ASN A 283 14.85 18.55 8.95
C ASN A 283 13.49 17.89 9.25
N TRP A 284 13.53 16.66 9.78
CA TRP A 284 12.42 15.82 10.17
C TRP A 284 11.95 16.41 11.45
N ASN A 285 10.94 17.25 11.31
CA ASN A 285 10.41 17.94 12.43
C ASN A 285 8.97 17.47 12.56
N ALA A 286 8.69 16.92 13.74
CA ALA A 286 7.34 16.79 14.21
C ALA A 286 6.81 18.18 14.48
N TYR A 287 5.68 18.51 13.87
CA TYR A 287 5.06 19.79 14.08
C TYR A 287 3.58 19.60 14.34
N PRO A 288 3.06 20.16 15.44
CA PRO A 288 1.66 20.02 15.78
C PRO A 288 0.79 20.51 14.62
N ILE A 289 -0.25 19.75 14.29
CA ILE A 289 -1.19 20.17 13.27
C ILE A 289 -2.04 21.27 13.87
N ARG A 290 -1.91 22.49 13.33
CA ARG A 290 -2.78 23.60 13.69
C ARG A 290 -3.91 23.71 12.67
N THR A 291 -5.14 23.56 13.11
CA THR A 291 -6.31 23.91 12.28
C THR A 291 -6.60 25.40 12.42
N ILE A 292 -6.68 26.09 11.29
CA ILE A 292 -6.93 27.52 11.19
C ILE A 292 -8.24 27.72 10.45
N THR A 293 -9.18 28.43 11.09
CA THR A 293 -10.49 28.78 10.55
C THR A 293 -10.68 30.30 10.35
N SER A 294 -9.68 31.10 10.72
CA SER A 294 -9.67 32.55 10.60
C SER A 294 -8.24 33.08 10.43
N SER A 295 -8.09 34.29 9.90
CA SER A 295 -6.77 34.92 9.70
C SER A 295 -5.94 34.95 10.98
N THR A 296 -4.66 34.58 10.89
CA THR A 296 -3.79 34.46 12.06
C THR A 296 -2.32 34.54 11.69
N THR A 297 -1.49 34.81 12.69
CA THR A 297 -0.03 34.67 12.59
C THR A 297 0.36 33.28 13.10
N LEU A 298 1.20 32.60 12.34
CA LEU A 298 1.76 31.31 12.73
C LEU A 298 2.72 31.49 13.90
N SER A 299 2.65 30.58 14.86
CA SER A 299 3.64 30.49 15.92
C SER A 299 4.98 29.99 15.34
N PRO A 300 6.12 30.24 16.01
CA PRO A 300 7.40 29.68 15.62
C PRO A 300 7.42 28.15 15.56
N THR A 301 6.44 27.46 16.14
CA THR A 301 6.28 25.99 16.10
C THR A 301 5.27 25.50 15.06
N ASP A 302 4.44 26.38 14.48
CA ASP A 302 3.43 26.00 13.50
C ASP A 302 4.07 25.75 12.14
N ARG A 303 3.94 24.51 11.65
CA ARG A 303 4.52 24.11 10.36
C ARG A 303 3.64 23.16 9.59
N THR A 304 2.79 22.38 10.26
CA THR A 304 1.71 21.67 9.60
C THR A 304 0.41 22.39 9.91
N VAL A 305 -0.26 22.88 8.86
CA VAL A 305 -1.41 23.77 9.01
C VAL A 305 -2.56 23.26 8.17
N ILE A 306 -3.71 23.00 8.81
CA ILE A 306 -4.96 22.76 8.10
C ILE A 306 -5.68 24.10 7.98
N VAL A 307 -5.92 24.54 6.75
CA VAL A 307 -6.63 25.78 6.46
C VAL A 307 -8.05 25.42 6.05
N ASN A 308 -9.03 25.76 6.89
CA ASN A 308 -10.42 25.43 6.64
C ASN A 308 -11.30 26.68 6.58
N GLY A 309 -11.93 26.93 5.43
CA GLY A 309 -12.80 28.09 5.21
C GLY A 309 -12.30 29.01 4.09
N SER A 310 -12.82 30.24 4.07
CA SER A 310 -12.55 31.27 3.07
C SER A 310 -12.17 32.60 3.74
N ASN A 311 -11.53 33.52 3.02
CA ASN A 311 -11.09 34.83 3.52
C ASN A 311 -10.07 34.74 4.68
N ILE A 312 -9.07 33.85 4.53
CA ILE A 312 -8.05 33.60 5.56
C ILE A 312 -6.70 34.12 5.07
N ASN A 313 -6.09 35.03 5.83
CA ASN A 313 -4.70 35.42 5.65
C ASN A 313 -3.84 34.81 6.76
N ILE A 314 -2.82 34.04 6.37
CA ILE A 314 -1.89 33.37 7.25
C ILE A 314 -0.57 34.10 7.20
N THR A 315 -0.12 34.64 8.32
CA THR A 315 1.17 35.36 8.39
C THR A 315 2.25 34.48 8.98
N ILE A 316 3.37 34.30 8.27
CA ILE A 316 4.60 33.68 8.80
C ILE A 316 5.46 34.81 9.39
N PRO A 317 5.69 34.84 10.73
CA PRO A 317 6.32 36.00 11.36
C PRO A 317 7.83 36.07 11.18
N ASP A 318 8.51 34.93 11.04
CA ASP A 318 9.97 34.85 11.10
C ASP A 318 10.61 34.28 9.82
N LEU A 319 11.73 34.88 9.46
CA LEU A 319 12.61 34.43 8.37
C LEU A 319 13.61 33.44 8.95
N VAL A 320 13.29 32.16 8.88
CA VAL A 320 14.23 31.11 9.24
C VAL A 320 14.54 30.29 8.00
N GLU A 321 15.76 30.45 7.51
CA GLU A 321 16.27 29.77 6.32
C GLU A 321 16.16 28.25 6.46
N GLY A 322 15.74 27.57 5.38
CA GLY A 322 15.54 26.13 5.35
C GLY A 322 14.32 25.63 6.12
N ARG A 323 13.49 26.53 6.65
CA ARG A 323 12.25 26.15 7.35
C ARG A 323 11.15 25.79 6.36
N GLU A 324 10.57 24.61 6.54
CA GLU A 324 9.48 24.09 5.73
C GLU A 324 8.11 24.27 6.40
N TYR A 325 7.07 24.48 5.60
CA TYR A 325 5.67 24.53 6.02
C TYR A 325 4.83 23.63 5.10
N VAL A 326 3.93 22.84 5.67
CA VAL A 326 2.98 21.99 4.97
C VAL A 326 1.57 22.52 5.25
N PHE A 327 0.86 22.93 4.20
CA PHE A 327 -0.52 23.38 4.28
C PHE A 327 -1.43 22.35 3.64
N GLN A 328 -2.43 21.89 4.38
CA GLN A 328 -3.58 21.17 3.83
C GLN A 328 -4.76 22.13 3.79
N VAL A 329 -5.23 22.44 2.60
CA VAL A 329 -6.21 23.49 2.38
C VAL A 329 -7.51 22.86 1.91
N SER A 330 -8.63 23.12 2.58
CA SER A 330 -9.95 22.64 2.13
C SER A 330 -10.45 23.45 0.92
N SER A 331 -11.61 23.14 0.36
CA SER A 331 -12.23 24.02 -0.64
C SER A 331 -12.65 25.38 -0.02
N GLY A 332 -12.37 26.49 -0.69
CA GLY A 332 -12.69 27.85 -0.22
C GLY A 332 -12.00 28.94 -1.02
N THR A 333 -12.38 30.21 -0.85
CA THR A 333 -11.84 31.33 -1.65
C THR A 333 -11.07 32.35 -0.82
N ASN A 334 -10.28 33.22 -1.48
CA ASN A 334 -9.57 34.35 -0.88
C ASN A 334 -8.64 33.95 0.27
N ARG A 335 -7.70 33.05 0.01
CA ARG A 335 -6.75 32.59 1.01
C ARG A 335 -5.34 32.92 0.61
N THR A 336 -4.57 33.43 1.56
CA THR A 336 -3.21 33.89 1.30
C THR A 336 -2.27 33.48 2.42
N ILE A 337 -1.01 33.24 2.06
CA ILE A 337 0.11 33.09 2.99
C ILE A 337 1.04 34.27 2.76
N THR A 338 1.31 35.03 3.82
CA THR A 338 2.17 36.21 3.79
C THR A 338 3.41 35.96 4.63
N LEU A 339 4.60 36.16 4.06
CA LEU A 339 5.85 36.19 4.83
C LEU A 339 6.08 37.61 5.36
N ALA A 340 5.91 37.81 6.67
CA ALA A 340 5.81 39.14 7.29
C ALA A 340 7.00 40.05 6.95
N ASN A 341 8.21 39.48 6.93
CA ASN A 341 9.44 40.25 6.79
C ASN A 341 9.73 40.71 5.35
N THR A 342 9.21 39.99 4.34
CA THR A 342 9.40 40.36 2.93
C THR A 342 8.15 40.95 2.29
N GLY A 343 6.99 40.80 2.95
CA GLY A 343 5.70 41.11 2.36
C GLY A 343 5.31 40.19 1.21
N GLN A 344 6.06 39.09 0.99
CA GLN A 344 5.75 38.14 -0.07
C GLN A 344 4.41 37.45 0.22
N VAL A 345 3.55 37.38 -0.79
CA VAL A 345 2.23 36.75 -0.71
C VAL A 345 2.14 35.56 -1.68
N ILE A 346 1.65 34.43 -1.18
CA ILE A 346 1.25 33.26 -1.98
C ILE A 346 -0.26 33.13 -1.88
N THR A 347 -0.95 33.08 -3.03
CA THR A 347 -2.39 32.82 -3.08
C THR A 347 -2.63 31.33 -3.12
N LEU A 348 -3.56 30.85 -2.30
CA LEU A 348 -3.96 29.45 -2.25
C LEU A 348 -5.16 29.23 -3.16
N ASP A 349 -5.13 28.15 -3.95
CA ASP A 349 -6.19 27.78 -4.88
C ASP A 349 -7.54 27.55 -4.21
N GLY A 350 -8.59 27.68 -5.02
CA GLY A 350 -9.98 27.51 -4.59
C GLY A 350 -10.35 26.08 -4.19
N SER A 351 -9.65 25.09 -4.75
CA SER A 351 -9.88 23.67 -4.54
C SER A 351 -9.09 23.13 -3.35
N ALA A 352 -9.58 22.00 -2.81
CA ALA A 352 -8.83 21.26 -1.81
C ALA A 352 -7.46 20.85 -2.37
N SER A 353 -6.39 21.24 -1.68
CA SER A 353 -5.02 21.12 -2.18
C SER A 353 -4.00 21.06 -1.05
N GLY A 354 -2.84 20.49 -1.34
CA GLY A 354 -1.68 20.46 -0.44
C GLY A 354 -0.58 21.36 -0.95
N TYR A 355 -0.01 22.19 -0.08
CA TYR A 355 1.16 23.02 -0.40
C TYR A 355 2.30 22.65 0.53
N ARG A 356 3.49 22.47 -0.04
CA ARG A 356 4.72 22.38 0.72
C ARG A 356 5.57 23.59 0.37
N LEU A 357 5.86 24.42 1.36
CA LEU A 357 6.61 25.65 1.20
C LEU A 357 7.91 25.58 1.99
N ILE A 358 8.97 26.26 1.53
CA ILE A 358 10.25 26.35 2.21
C ILE A 358 10.82 27.76 2.08
N ILE A 359 11.48 28.27 3.12
CA ILE A 359 12.20 29.54 3.04
C ILE A 359 13.62 29.27 2.49
N ILE A 360 13.93 29.82 1.30
CA ILE A 360 15.25 29.74 0.67
C ILE A 360 15.69 31.12 0.20
N GLY A 361 16.88 31.56 0.62
CA GLY A 361 17.43 32.90 0.35
C GLY A 361 16.53 34.00 0.89
N GLY A 362 15.82 33.75 2.00
CA GLY A 362 14.83 34.65 2.55
C GLY A 362 13.53 34.79 1.76
N VAL A 363 13.25 33.88 0.82
CA VAL A 363 12.02 33.86 0.02
C VAL A 363 11.26 32.57 0.27
N LEU A 364 9.94 32.65 0.41
CA LEU A 364 9.07 31.48 0.51
C LEU A 364 8.89 30.86 -0.89
N LYS A 365 9.31 29.61 -1.05
CA LYS A 365 9.21 28.86 -2.30
C LYS A 365 8.29 27.67 -2.13
N GLN A 366 7.43 27.41 -3.11
CA GLN A 366 6.67 26.17 -3.17
C GLN A 366 7.56 25.04 -3.72
N LEU A 367 7.57 23.93 -3.01
CA LEU A 367 8.17 22.68 -3.45
C LEU A 367 7.14 21.93 -4.30
N ALA A 368 7.60 21.42 -5.46
CA ALA A 368 6.78 20.70 -6.44
C ALA A 368 6.40 19.30 -5.97
#